data_AF-A0A0K8WHZ5-F1
#
_entry.id   AF-A0A0K8WHZ5-F1
#
_cell.length_a   1.000
_cell.length_b   1.000
_cell.length_c   1.000
_cell.angle_alpha   90.00
_cell.angle_beta   90.00
_cell.angle_gamma   90.00
#
_symmetry.space_group_name_H-M   'P 1'
#
loop_
_entity.id
_entity.type
_entity.pdbx_description
1 polymer ?
#
loop_
_entity_poly.entity_id
_entity_poly.type
_entity_poly.pdbx_seq_one_letter_code
_entity_poly.pdbx_strand_id
1 'polypeptide(L)'
;MYSQNERVNCIVLSKGEIVNVKKMVFGAIHLYKKTKKFETPIRKSRPRKTTPPEDRIICRTSKNHPFMTSRKIKAEVGQEVNVEISARTIRRRLQESGLRVCLAAKKNRL
;
A
#
# COMPACT_ATOMS: atom_id res chain seq x y z
N MET A 1 -29.49 -23.34 -43.87
CA MET A 1 -28.85 -22.04 -43.56
C MET A 1 -29.32 -21.59 -42.19
N TYR A 2 -28.58 -21.90 -41.13
CA TYR A 2 -28.95 -21.50 -39.77
C TYR A 2 -28.42 -20.10 -39.49
N SER A 3 -29.36 -19.16 -39.34
CA SER A 3 -29.12 -17.76 -39.03
C SER A 3 -28.43 -17.65 -37.67
N GLN A 4 -27.13 -17.33 -37.67
CA GLN A 4 -26.42 -16.96 -36.46
C GLN A 4 -26.95 -15.62 -35.99
N ASN A 5 -27.65 -15.56 -34.85
CA ASN A 5 -27.57 -14.47 -33.86
C ASN A 5 -28.61 -14.63 -32.73
N GLU A 6 -28.70 -15.82 -32.14
CA GLU A 6 -29.31 -15.95 -30.82
C GLU A 6 -28.31 -15.50 -29.75
N ARG A 7 -28.24 -14.17 -29.54
CA ARG A 7 -27.59 -13.57 -28.36
C ARG A 7 -28.48 -13.77 -27.13
N VAL A 8 -28.81 -15.01 -26.79
CA VAL A 8 -29.40 -15.37 -25.51
C VAL A 8 -28.27 -15.44 -24.49
N ASN A 9 -28.15 -14.40 -23.66
CA ASN A 9 -27.50 -14.50 -22.35
C ASN A 9 -27.78 -13.22 -21.54
N CYS A 10 -29.06 -13.02 -21.24
CA CYS A 10 -29.52 -12.23 -20.09
C CYS A 10 -29.88 -13.25 -19.02
N ILE A 11 -29.04 -13.40 -17.99
CA ILE A 11 -29.41 -14.15 -16.81
C ILE A 11 -30.52 -13.35 -16.13
N VAL A 12 -31.76 -13.83 -16.24
CA VAL A 12 -32.92 -13.26 -15.56
C VAL A 12 -32.75 -13.53 -14.08
N LEU A 13 -32.27 -12.55 -13.32
CA LEU A 13 -32.37 -12.59 -11.87
C LEU A 13 -33.82 -12.21 -11.50
N SER A 14 -34.45 -13.07 -10.71
CA SER A 14 -35.78 -12.90 -10.14
C SER A 14 -35.97 -11.46 -9.63
N LYS A 15 -36.82 -10.69 -10.35
CA LYS A 15 -37.20 -9.26 -10.20
C LYS A 15 -36.92 -8.34 -11.41
N GLY A 16 -36.82 -8.85 -12.63
CA GLY A 16 -37.18 -8.07 -13.83
C GLY A 16 -36.28 -6.88 -14.20
N GLU A 17 -35.10 -6.75 -13.60
CA GLU A 17 -34.12 -5.73 -13.97
C GLU A 17 -33.12 -6.29 -14.98
N ILE A 18 -33.09 -5.74 -16.20
CA ILE A 18 -32.07 -6.09 -17.20
C ILE A 18 -30.79 -5.32 -16.87
N VAL A 19 -29.93 -5.92 -16.06
CA VAL A 19 -28.61 -5.35 -15.74
C VAL A 19 -27.64 -5.70 -16.88
N ASN A 20 -26.91 -4.72 -17.42
CA ASN A 20 -25.92 -4.96 -18.49
C ASN A 20 -24.66 -5.64 -17.91
N VAL A 21 -24.71 -6.97 -17.78
CA VAL A 21 -23.66 -7.78 -17.13
C VAL A 21 -22.42 -8.02 -18.02
N LYS A 22 -22.46 -7.61 -19.31
CA LYS A 22 -21.44 -7.97 -20.31
C LYS A 22 -20.03 -7.59 -19.85
N LYS A 23 -19.83 -6.36 -19.39
CA LYS A 23 -18.50 -5.86 -18.99
C LYS A 23 -17.92 -6.64 -17.80
N MET A 24 -18.77 -6.99 -16.83
CA MET A 24 -18.36 -7.75 -15.65
C MET A 24 -17.99 -9.19 -16.00
N VAL A 25 -18.82 -9.86 -16.82
CA VAL A 25 -18.58 -11.23 -17.28
C VAL A 25 -17.30 -11.32 -18.12
N PHE A 26 -17.11 -10.41 -19.09
CA PHE A 26 -15.88 -10.36 -19.89
C PHE A 26 -14.64 -10.08 -19.03
N GLY A 27 -14.75 -9.19 -18.04
CA GLY A 27 -13.68 -8.92 -17.08
C GLY A 27 -13.31 -10.16 -16.24
N ALA A 28 -14.31 -10.90 -15.76
CA ALA A 28 -14.12 -12.13 -14.99
C ALA A 28 -13.47 -13.24 -15.84
N ILE A 29 -13.93 -13.45 -17.09
CA ILE A 29 -13.33 -14.42 -18.02
C ILE A 29 -11.86 -14.05 -18.31
N HIS A 30 -11.58 -12.77 -18.55
CA HIS A 30 -10.20 -12.30 -18.78
C HIS A 30 -9.31 -12.54 -17.57
N LEU A 31 -9.80 -12.20 -16.36
CA LEU A 31 -9.08 -12.44 -15.12
C LEU A 31 -8.79 -13.94 -14.95
N TYR A 32 -9.79 -14.80 -15.11
CA TYR A 32 -9.64 -16.25 -14.97
C TYR A 32 -8.63 -16.83 -15.98
N LYS A 33 -8.67 -16.38 -17.25
CA LYS A 33 -7.67 -16.80 -18.25
C LYS A 33 -6.25 -16.43 -17.84
N LYS A 34 -6.06 -15.26 -17.20
CA LYS A 34 -4.77 -14.73 -16.75
C LYS A 34 -4.25 -15.36 -15.46
N THR A 35 -5.10 -15.52 -14.44
CA THR A 35 -4.69 -15.92 -13.08
C THR A 35 -5.08 -17.35 -12.73
N LYS A 36 -5.99 -17.98 -13.49
CA LYS A 36 -6.65 -19.27 -13.19
C LYS A 36 -7.37 -19.28 -11.84
N LYS A 37 -7.73 -18.11 -11.33
CA LYS A 37 -8.46 -17.93 -10.07
C LYS A 37 -9.72 -17.11 -10.32
N PHE A 38 -10.79 -17.43 -9.59
CA PHE A 38 -12.06 -16.68 -9.64
C PHE A 38 -12.08 -15.50 -8.66
N GLU A 39 -11.18 -15.50 -7.69
CA GLU A 39 -11.02 -14.42 -6.72
C GLU A 39 -10.37 -13.20 -7.35
N THR A 40 -10.83 -12.01 -6.94
CA THR A 40 -10.19 -10.77 -7.34
C THR A 40 -8.82 -10.65 -6.65
N PRO A 41 -7.74 -10.33 -7.39
CA PRO A 41 -6.43 -10.23 -6.79
C PRO A 41 -6.37 -9.05 -5.83
N ILE A 42 -5.71 -9.24 -4.68
CA ILE A 42 -5.44 -8.17 -3.73
C ILE A 42 -4.66 -7.07 -4.46
N ARG A 43 -5.19 -5.84 -4.42
CA ARG A 43 -4.53 -4.69 -5.02
C ARG A 43 -3.24 -4.39 -4.28
N LYS A 44 -2.13 -4.27 -5.00
CA LYS A 44 -0.87 -3.80 -4.42
C LYS A 44 -1.04 -2.35 -3.99
N SER A 45 -0.64 -2.04 -2.76
CA SER A 45 -0.56 -0.66 -2.27
C SER A 45 0.55 0.11 -3.00
N ARG A 46 0.53 1.43 -2.90
CA ARG A 46 1.62 2.28 -3.41
C ARG A 46 2.96 1.83 -2.79
N PRO A 47 4.05 1.70 -3.58
CA PRO A 47 5.35 1.36 -3.04
C PRO A 47 5.81 2.40 -2.00
N ARG A 48 6.57 1.92 -1.02
CA ARG A 48 7.19 2.79 -0.01
C ARG A 48 8.27 3.64 -0.67
N LYS A 49 8.50 4.84 -0.13
CA LYS A 49 9.67 5.66 -0.50
C LYS A 49 10.97 5.03 0.00
N THR A 50 10.89 4.31 1.13
CA THR A 50 12.06 3.66 1.73
C THR A 50 12.14 2.18 1.38
N THR A 51 13.36 1.68 1.25
CA THR A 51 13.68 0.26 1.05
C THR A 51 13.96 -0.46 2.38
N PRO A 52 13.87 -1.79 2.46
CA PRO A 52 14.21 -2.53 3.69
C PRO A 52 15.64 -2.28 4.20
N PRO A 53 16.68 -2.17 3.36
CA PRO A 53 18.02 -1.75 3.80
C PRO A 53 18.04 -0.36 4.46
N GLU A 54 17.37 0.62 3.88
CA GLU A 54 17.23 1.97 4.46
C GLU A 54 16.53 1.94 5.82
N ASP A 55 15.45 1.16 5.94
CA ASP A 55 14.72 1.01 7.20
C ASP A 55 15.62 0.40 8.30
N ARG A 56 16.53 -0.52 7.94
CA ARG A 56 17.53 -1.07 8.87
C ARG A 56 18.54 -0.03 9.32
N ILE A 57 19.02 0.83 8.41
CA ILE A 57 19.93 1.93 8.75
C ILE A 57 19.24 2.89 9.72
N ILE A 58 18.00 3.31 9.43
CA ILE A 58 17.20 4.17 10.32
C ILE A 58 17.08 3.56 11.72
N CYS A 59 16.79 2.27 11.80
CA CYS A 59 16.67 1.57 13.08
C CYS A 59 18.01 1.45 13.81
N ARG A 60 19.10 1.19 13.07
CA ARG A 60 20.45 1.09 13.63
C ARG A 60 20.89 2.43 14.23
N THR A 61 20.73 3.53 13.50
CA THR A 61 21.04 4.88 13.98
C THR A 61 20.26 5.19 15.26
N SER A 62 18.97 4.88 15.32
CA SER A 62 18.16 5.09 16.52
C SER A 62 18.56 4.21 17.70
N LYS A 63 19.06 2.99 17.45
CA LYS A 63 19.54 2.09 18.51
C LYS A 63 20.89 2.54 19.08
N ASN A 64 21.78 3.02 18.22
CA ASN A 64 23.08 3.57 18.63
C ASN A 64 22.92 4.87 19.40
N HIS A 65 21.92 5.69 19.05
CA HIS A 65 21.64 6.97 19.67
C HIS A 65 20.16 7.06 20.13
N PRO A 66 19.80 6.47 21.28
CA PRO A 66 18.40 6.35 21.74
C PRO A 66 17.66 7.68 21.90
N PHE A 67 18.40 8.77 22.18
CA PHE A 67 17.83 10.10 22.41
C PHE A 67 17.81 11.01 21.18
N MET A 68 18.21 10.50 20.00
CA MET A 68 18.21 11.29 18.78
C MET A 68 16.78 11.55 18.26
N THR A 69 16.54 12.79 17.85
CA THR A 69 15.26 13.18 17.25
C THR A 69 15.20 12.74 15.79
N SER A 70 13.99 12.52 15.26
CA SER A 70 13.82 12.12 13.85
C SER A 70 14.39 13.13 12.84
N ARG A 71 14.56 14.40 13.22
CA ARG A 71 15.22 15.41 12.37
C ARG A 71 16.73 15.19 12.31
N LYS A 72 17.37 14.85 13.44
CA LYS A 72 18.80 14.49 13.47
C LYS A 72 19.05 13.19 12.71
N ILE A 73 18.21 12.18 12.93
CA ILE A 73 18.30 10.90 12.20
C ILE A 73 18.11 11.14 10.70
N LYS A 74 17.21 12.05 10.29
CA LYS A 74 17.08 12.46 8.88
C LYS A 74 18.40 13.01 8.32
N ALA A 75 19.07 13.89 9.05
CA ALA A 75 20.32 14.49 8.58
C ALA A 75 21.42 13.41 8.42
N GLU A 76 21.56 12.52 9.39
CA GLU A 76 22.56 11.45 9.38
C GLU A 76 22.28 10.40 8.29
N VAL A 77 21.06 9.85 8.25
CA VAL A 77 20.66 8.87 7.23
C VAL A 77 20.63 9.49 5.83
N GLY A 78 20.31 10.78 5.72
CA GLY A 78 20.35 11.51 4.45
C GLY A 78 21.77 11.61 3.88
N GLN A 79 22.79 11.73 4.72
CA GLN A 79 24.19 11.70 4.31
C GLN A 79 24.64 10.30 3.88
N GLU A 80 24.15 9.25 4.54
CA GLU A 80 24.54 7.87 4.25
C GLU A 80 23.86 7.29 3.01
N VAL A 81 22.55 7.54 2.82
CA VAL A 81 21.73 6.81 1.84
C VAL A 81 21.33 7.65 0.63
N ASN A 82 21.61 8.96 0.61
CA ASN A 82 21.24 9.88 -0.47
C ASN A 82 19.75 9.79 -0.88
N VAL A 83 18.86 9.45 0.08
CA VAL A 83 17.42 9.43 -0.12
C VAL A 83 16.80 10.57 0.67
N GLU A 84 16.01 11.42 0.00
CA GLU A 84 15.34 12.52 0.65
C GLU A 84 14.10 12.03 1.45
N ILE A 85 14.32 11.60 2.69
CA ILE A 85 13.26 11.09 3.56
C ILE A 85 12.75 12.21 4.47
N SER A 86 11.43 12.38 4.60
CA SER A 86 10.88 13.33 5.56
C SER A 86 11.04 12.82 7.00
N ALA A 87 11.17 13.73 7.97
CA ALA A 87 11.26 13.34 9.38
C ALA A 87 10.02 12.55 9.85
N ARG A 88 8.85 12.79 9.23
CA ARG A 88 7.62 12.04 9.48
C ARG A 88 7.74 10.59 9.00
N THR A 89 8.36 10.35 7.85
CA THR A 89 8.60 8.99 7.36
C THR A 89 9.53 8.24 8.32
N ILE A 90 10.61 8.86 8.80
CA ILE A 90 11.51 8.26 9.79
C ILE A 90 10.75 7.91 11.07
N ARG A 91 9.96 8.85 11.61
CA ARG A 91 9.12 8.59 12.79
C ARG A 91 8.21 7.38 12.59
N ARG A 92 7.57 7.28 11.43
CA ARG A 92 6.71 6.14 11.10
C ARG A 92 7.51 4.83 11.04
N ARG A 93 8.71 4.82 10.45
CA ARG A 93 9.58 3.62 10.39
C ARG A 93 10.02 3.16 11.77
N LEU A 94 10.38 4.09 12.64
CA LEU A 94 10.74 3.78 14.03
C LEU A 94 9.55 3.20 14.80
N GLN A 95 8.35 3.77 14.65
CA GLN A 95 7.13 3.24 15.25
C GLN A 95 6.73 1.86 14.72
N GLU A 96 6.79 1.65 13.40
CA GLU A 96 6.57 0.33 12.76
C GLU A 96 7.55 -0.73 13.31
N SER A 97 8.73 -0.31 13.76
CA SER A 97 9.79 -1.17 14.32
C SER A 97 9.78 -1.25 15.86
N GLY A 98 8.77 -0.69 16.52
CA GLY A 98 8.65 -0.70 17.98
C GLY A 98 9.60 0.23 18.74
N LEU A 99 10.31 1.12 18.05
CA LEU A 99 11.25 2.06 18.66
C LEU A 99 10.54 3.36 19.08
N ARG A 100 10.90 3.86 20.27
CA ARG A 100 10.39 5.15 20.77
C ARG A 100 11.10 6.30 20.08
N VAL A 101 10.32 7.29 19.69
CA VAL A 101 10.84 8.52 19.09
C VAL A 101 10.88 9.57 20.20
N CYS A 102 12.01 10.25 20.38
CA CYS A 102 12.08 11.39 21.29
C CYS A 102 11.18 12.52 20.78
N LEU A 103 10.16 12.86 21.56
CA LEU A 103 9.21 13.93 21.30
C LEU A 103 9.45 15.05 22.31
N ALA A 104 9.39 16.30 21.85
CA ALA A 104 9.37 17.43 22.75
C ALA A 104 8.13 17.35 23.65
N ALA A 105 8.32 17.47 24.96
CA ALA A 105 7.22 17.56 25.89
C ALA A 105 6.36 18.79 25.56
N LYS A 106 5.04 18.62 25.51
CA LYS A 106 4.12 19.76 25.38
C LYS A 106 4.17 20.52 26.71
N LYS A 107 4.40 21.83 26.67
CA LYS A 107 4.26 22.69 27.86
C LYS A 107 2.83 22.55 28.38
N ASN A 108 2.68 22.07 29.61
CA ASN A 108 1.39 22.11 30.28
C ASN A 108 1.00 23.58 30.44
N ARG A 109 -0.13 23.97 29.85
CA ARG A 109 -0.76 25.25 30.17
C ARG A 109 -1.46 25.02 31.50
N LEU A 110 -0.79 25.40 32.59
CA LEU A 110 -1.42 25.64 33.89
C LEU A 110 -2.25 26.91 33.80
#